data_AF-A0A5B1R578-F1
#
_entry.id   AF-A0A5B1R578-F1
#
_cell.length_a   1.000
_cell.length_b   1.000
_cell.length_c   1.000
_cell.angle_alpha   90.00
_cell.angle_beta   90.00
_cell.angle_gamma   90.00
#
_symmetry.space_group_name_H-M   'P 1'
#
loop_
_entity.id
_entity.type
_entity.pdbx_description
1 polymer ?
#
loop_
_entity_poly.entity_id
_entity_poly.type
_entity_poly.pdbx_seq_one_letter_code
_entity_poly.pdbx_strand_id
1 'polypeptide(L)'
;MNSIRSLPSNEGEAQNFGPPFDAANADVILRSSQSVDFRVRKANLSDASPFFETMFSLPQQGPSADGHRSRNGDDYVDGLPVVQMQESTTTLQHLL
;
A
#
# COMPACT_ATOMS: atom_id res chain seq x y z
N MET A 1 -3.56 -38.08 11.05
CA MET A 1 -4.02 -36.74 10.66
C MET A 1 -2.98 -35.72 11.11
N ASN A 2 -2.00 -35.39 10.28
CA ASN A 2 -1.08 -34.27 10.57
C ASN A 2 -1.32 -33.18 9.53
N SER A 3 -2.05 -32.15 9.94
CA SER A 3 -2.27 -30.94 9.17
C SER A 3 -0.95 -30.19 9.04
N ILE A 4 -0.34 -30.27 7.86
CA ILE A 4 0.72 -29.36 7.45
C ILE A 4 0.03 -28.01 7.17
N ARG A 5 -0.08 -27.17 8.19
CA ARG A 5 -0.43 -25.76 7.99
C ARG A 5 0.77 -25.10 7.32
N SER A 6 0.54 -24.65 6.10
CA SER A 6 1.45 -23.89 5.26
C SER A 6 2.21 -22.83 6.07
N LEU A 7 3.52 -22.81 5.91
CA LEU A 7 4.36 -21.69 6.32
C LEU A 7 3.96 -20.48 5.46
N PRO A 8 3.57 -19.32 6.02
CA PRO A 8 3.72 -18.08 5.29
C PRO A 8 5.20 -17.71 5.35
N SER A 9 5.93 -18.06 4.30
CA SER A 9 7.19 -17.40 3.98
C SER A 9 6.86 -15.95 3.64
N ASN A 10 7.26 -15.00 4.49
CA ASN A 10 8.17 -13.90 4.12
C ASN A 10 8.15 -12.78 5.17
N GLU A 11 9.25 -12.74 5.91
CA GLU A 11 9.63 -11.67 6.82
C GLU A 11 9.89 -10.41 5.98
N GLY A 12 8.90 -9.50 5.91
CA GLY A 12 8.97 -8.24 5.17
C GLY A 12 7.88 -8.03 4.11
N GLU A 13 7.04 -9.02 3.82
CA GLU A 13 5.90 -8.83 2.92
C GLU A 13 4.68 -8.32 3.69
N ALA A 14 4.30 -7.08 3.44
CA ALA A 14 3.01 -6.61 3.90
C ALA A 14 1.88 -7.45 3.29
N GLN A 15 0.90 -7.76 4.12
CA GLN A 15 -0.19 -8.66 3.74
C GLN A 15 -1.21 -7.90 2.90
N ASN A 16 -1.52 -8.37 1.69
CA ASN A 16 -2.62 -7.78 0.91
C ASN A 16 -3.96 -8.00 1.63
N PHE A 17 -4.78 -6.95 1.77
CA PHE A 17 -6.08 -7.03 2.43
C PHE A 17 -7.06 -7.94 1.67
N GLY A 18 -7.05 -7.87 0.33
CA GLY A 18 -7.96 -8.61 -0.55
C GLY A 18 -9.21 -7.82 -0.97
N PRO A 19 -10.20 -8.46 -1.59
CA PRO A 19 -11.41 -7.79 -2.06
C PRO A 19 -12.15 -7.03 -0.94
N PRO A 20 -12.63 -5.80 -1.19
CA PRO A 20 -12.69 -5.08 -2.47
C PRO A 20 -11.45 -4.24 -2.82
N PHE A 21 -10.37 -4.30 -2.03
CA PHE A 21 -9.16 -3.47 -2.16
C PHE A 21 -7.99 -4.24 -2.81
N ASP A 22 -8.29 -5.04 -3.83
CA ASP A 22 -7.33 -5.83 -4.61
C ASP A 22 -7.36 -5.50 -6.11
N ALA A 23 -7.88 -4.32 -6.46
CA ALA A 23 -8.13 -3.92 -7.84
C ALA A 23 -6.82 -3.86 -8.66
N ALA A 24 -6.82 -4.50 -9.84
CA ALA A 24 -5.66 -4.50 -10.75
C ALA A 24 -5.34 -3.12 -11.35
N ASN A 25 -6.29 -2.18 -11.30
CA ASN A 25 -6.12 -0.80 -11.75
C ASN A 25 -5.82 0.18 -10.60
N ALA A 26 -5.39 -0.34 -9.44
CA ALA A 26 -4.87 0.50 -8.38
C ALA A 26 -3.59 1.21 -8.83
N ASP A 27 -3.42 2.45 -8.36
CA ASP A 27 -2.29 3.33 -8.67
C ASP A 27 -1.55 3.79 -7.40
N VAL A 28 -2.01 3.35 -6.22
CA VAL A 28 -1.38 3.57 -4.92
C VAL A 28 -1.71 2.43 -3.95
N ILE A 29 -0.79 2.13 -3.04
CA ILE A 29 -0.99 1.20 -1.94
C ILE A 29 -1.00 1.97 -0.64
N LEU A 30 -2.06 1.82 0.16
CA LEU A 30 -2.08 2.31 1.53
C LEU A 30 -1.71 1.15 2.47
N ARG A 31 -0.63 1.31 3.22
CA ARG A 31 -0.18 0.31 4.19
C ARG A 31 -0.63 0.72 5.58
N SER A 32 -1.38 -0.14 6.25
CA SER A 32 -1.79 0.10 7.62
C SER A 32 -0.61 0.03 8.59
N SER A 33 -0.80 0.51 9.81
CA SER A 33 0.20 0.36 10.89
C SER A 33 0.51 -1.10 11.25
N GLN A 34 -0.33 -2.04 10.80
CA GLN A 34 -0.15 -3.48 10.97
C GLN A 34 0.45 -4.17 9.74
N SER A 35 1.03 -3.40 8.81
CA SER A 35 1.62 -3.91 7.55
C SER A 35 0.61 -4.66 6.69
N VAL A 36 -0.63 -4.15 6.61
CA VAL A 36 -1.65 -4.66 5.68
C VAL A 36 -1.84 -3.67 4.55
N ASP A 37 -1.69 -4.15 3.32
CA ASP A 37 -1.71 -3.35 2.10
C ASP A 37 -3.12 -3.31 1.49
N PHE A 38 -3.58 -2.09 1.22
CA PHE A 38 -4.84 -1.79 0.54
C PHE A 38 -4.52 -1.18 -0.82
N ARG A 39 -4.85 -1.91 -1.89
CA ARG A 39 -4.69 -1.40 -3.26
C ARG A 39 -5.90 -0.56 -3.64
N VAL A 40 -5.68 0.74 -3.78
CA VAL A 40 -6.75 1.72 -4.05
C VAL A 40 -6.36 2.65 -5.18
N ARG A 41 -7.32 3.48 -5.60
CA ARG A 41 -7.10 4.49 -6.64
C ARG A 41 -6.94 5.87 -6.03
N LYS A 42 -5.92 6.62 -6.44
CA LYS A 42 -5.66 8.00 -6.05
C LYS A 42 -6.87 8.89 -6.31
N ALA A 43 -7.57 8.67 -7.44
CA ALA A 43 -8.80 9.39 -7.76
C ALA A 43 -9.88 9.21 -6.66
N ASN A 44 -10.15 7.97 -6.24
CA ASN A 44 -11.12 7.70 -5.18
C ASN A 44 -10.74 8.41 -3.86
N LEU A 45 -9.45 8.38 -3.50
CA LEU A 45 -8.94 9.04 -2.28
C LEU A 45 -8.97 10.56 -2.38
N SER A 46 -8.69 11.12 -3.56
CA SER A 46 -8.71 12.56 -3.83
C SER A 46 -10.14 13.09 -3.77
N ASP A 47 -11.10 12.36 -4.34
CA ASP A 47 -12.53 12.68 -4.27
C ASP A 47 -13.06 12.61 -2.84
N ALA A 48 -12.56 11.67 -2.02
CA ALA A 48 -12.96 11.50 -0.63
C ALA A 48 -12.31 12.52 0.31
N SER A 49 -11.10 13.01 0.01
CA SER A 49 -10.35 13.92 0.88
C SER A 49 -9.38 14.83 0.10
N PRO A 50 -9.53 16.17 0.21
CA PRO A 50 -8.59 17.14 -0.37
C PRO A 50 -7.14 16.98 0.12
N PHE A 51 -6.95 16.34 1.27
CA PHE A 51 -5.62 16.01 1.78
C PHE A 51 -4.87 15.07 0.83
N PHE A 52 -5.54 14.02 0.35
CA PHE A 52 -4.93 13.06 -0.57
C PHE A 52 -4.68 13.69 -1.94
N GLU A 53 -5.61 14.50 -2.44
CA GLU A 53 -5.40 15.27 -3.67
C GLU A 53 -4.12 16.11 -3.59
N THR A 54 -3.97 16.88 -2.51
CA THR A 54 -2.80 17.71 -2.28
C THR A 54 -1.54 16.84 -2.17
N MET A 55 -1.57 15.76 -1.39
CA MET A 55 -0.44 14.84 -1.21
C MET A 55 0.05 14.25 -2.54
N PHE A 56 -0.87 13.83 -3.41
CA PHE A 56 -0.53 13.25 -4.71
C PHE A 56 -0.11 14.30 -5.75
N SER A 57 -0.49 15.57 -5.55
CA SER A 57 -0.06 16.69 -6.41
C SER A 57 1.38 17.14 -6.15
N LEU A 58 1.93 16.81 -4.97
CA LEU A 58 3.30 17.16 -4.62
C LEU A 58 4.28 16.33 -5.48
N PRO A 59 5.45 16.91 -5.85
CA PRO A 59 6.50 16.16 -6.52
C PRO A 59 7.00 15.07 -5.57
N GLN A 60 6.44 13.86 -5.68
CA GLN A 60 7.04 12.69 -5.07
C GLN A 60 8.42 12.52 -5.71
N GLN A 61 9.43 12.39 -4.86
CA GLN A 61 10.75 12.00 -5.31
C GLN A 61 10.60 10.59 -5.88
N GLY A 62 10.37 10.52 -7.20
CA GLY A 62 10.26 9.26 -7.92
C GLY A 62 11.57 8.48 -7.74
N PRO A 63 11.56 7.16 -7.98
CA PRO A 63 12.78 6.38 -7.94
C PRO A 63 13.77 7.04 -8.90
N SER A 64 14.81 7.67 -8.35
CA SER A 64 15.81 8.38 -9.14
C SER A 64 16.32 7.45 -10.23
N ALA A 65 16.32 7.92 -11.48
CA ALA A 65 16.88 7.18 -12.62
C ALA A 65 18.36 6.79 -12.40
N ASP A 66 19.01 7.40 -11.41
CA ASP A 66 20.38 7.16 -10.98
C ASP A 66 20.54 5.97 -10.02
N GLY A 67 19.95 4.80 -10.32
CA GLY A 67 20.38 3.47 -9.82
C GLY A 67 20.48 3.23 -8.29
N HIS A 68 20.29 4.25 -7.46
CA HIS A 68 20.19 4.16 -6.01
C HIS A 68 18.76 3.75 -5.73
N ARG A 69 18.51 2.45 -5.90
CA ARG A 69 17.36 1.79 -5.28
C ARG A 69 17.25 2.36 -3.87
N SER A 70 16.14 3.04 -3.56
CA SER A 70 15.81 3.30 -2.16
C SER A 70 15.99 1.96 -1.46
N ARG A 71 16.88 1.93 -0.47
CA ARG A 71 17.35 0.69 0.15
C ARG A 71 16.25 0.01 0.96
N ASN A 72 15.06 0.58 0.96
CA ASN A 72 13.86 0.13 1.63
C ASN A 72 12.91 -0.39 0.54
N GLY A 73 12.71 -1.71 0.50
CA GLY A 73 11.70 -2.34 -0.35
C GLY A 73 10.26 -1.99 0.02
N ASP A 74 10.08 -1.06 0.95
CA ASP A 74 8.81 -0.65 1.54
C ASP A 74 8.18 0.58 0.86
N ASP A 75 8.95 1.34 0.08
CA ASP A 75 8.45 2.57 -0.55
C ASP A 75 7.61 2.29 -1.82
N TYR A 76 7.83 1.14 -2.45
CA TYR A 76 7.13 0.72 -3.67
C TYR A 76 6.86 -0.79 -3.67
N VAL A 77 5.63 -1.19 -3.99
CA VAL A 77 5.22 -2.58 -4.16
C VAL A 77 4.55 -2.72 -5.52
N ASP A 78 4.98 -3.70 -6.32
CA ASP A 78 4.51 -3.92 -7.70
C ASP A 78 4.63 -2.69 -8.62
N GLY A 79 5.58 -1.80 -8.33
CA GLY A 79 5.75 -0.53 -9.06
C GLY A 79 4.76 0.57 -8.66
N LEU A 80 3.89 0.31 -7.67
CA LEU A 80 3.00 1.29 -7.07
C LEU A 80 3.65 1.92 -5.84
N PRO A 81 3.52 3.24 -5.63
CA PRO A 81 3.99 3.88 -4.40
C PRO A 81 3.18 3.38 -3.19
N VAL A 82 3.89 3.08 -2.11
CA VAL A 82 3.30 2.71 -0.83
C VAL A 82 3.24 3.94 0.08
N VAL A 83 2.08 4.20 0.65
CA VAL A 83 1.87 5.24 1.65
C VAL A 83 1.64 4.57 3.00
N GLN A 84 2.60 4.74 3.90
CA GLN A 84 2.47 4.26 5.28
C GLN A 84 1.44 5.10 6.04
N MET A 85 0.42 4.44 6.57
CA MET A 85 -0.62 5.04 7.39
C MET A 85 -0.42 4.72 8.85
N GLN A 86 -0.86 5.64 9.72
CA GLN A 86 -0.87 5.41 11.17
C GLN A 86 -2.12 4.61 11.58
N GLU A 87 -3.15 4.61 10.75
CA GLU A 87 -4.41 3.93 10.95
C GLU A 87 -4.27 2.40 10.94
N SER A 88 -5.11 1.76 11.73
CA SER A 88 -5.20 0.30 11.76
C SER A 88 -5.92 -0.25 10.53
N THR A 89 -5.69 -1.53 10.21
CA THR A 89 -6.41 -2.26 9.15
C THR A 89 -7.93 -2.11 9.27
N THR A 90 -8.48 -2.24 10.49
CA THR A 90 -9.92 -2.08 10.73
C THR A 90 -10.39 -0.65 10.50
N THR A 91 -9.57 0.34 10.82
CA THR A 91 -9.91 1.76 10.57
C THR A 91 -9.93 2.04 9.07
N LEU A 92 -8.89 1.64 8.34
CA LEU A 92 -8.81 1.83 6.89
C LEU A 92 -9.94 1.09 6.15
N GLN A 93 -10.26 -0.13 6.55
CA GLN A 93 -11.42 -0.88 6.05
C GLN A 93 -12.74 -0.10 6.11
N HIS A 94 -12.96 0.71 7.15
CA HIS A 94 -14.22 1.45 7.32
C HIS A 94 -14.20 2.82 6.63
N LEU A 95 -13.02 3.33 6.28
CA LEU A 95 -12.84 4.64 5.63
C LEU A 95 -12.72 4.55 4.11
N LEU A 96 -12.30 3.38 3.58
CA LEU A 96 -12.14 3.08 2.17
C LEU A 96 -13.38 2.38 1.58
#